data_AF-A0A382E3Z1-F1
#
_entry.id   AF-A0A382E3Z1-F1
#
_cell.length_a   1.000
_cell.length_b   1.000
_cell.length_c   1.000
_cell.angle_alpha   90.00
_cell.angle_beta   90.00
_cell.angle_gamma   90.00
#
_symmetry.space_group_name_H-M   'P 1'
#
loop_
_entity.id
_entity.type
_entity.pdbx_description
1 polymer ?
#
loop_
_entity_poly.entity_id
_entity_poly.type
_entity_poly.pdbx_seq_one_letter_code
_entity_poly.pdbx_strand_id
1 'polypeptide(L)'
;VTPSSWHGVTSVVMGNCGVGIAPCRPESREIAMRDLVNVEAIPYGVLEEGITWDWETFPEYIEAAAKRAPTLNLAFLAPLTPFRHYVM
;
A
#
# COMPACT_ATOMS: atom_id res chain seq x y z
N VAL A 1 0.34 -16.57 -11.43
CA VAL A 1 -0.61 -16.37 -10.30
C VAL A 1 -1.90 -15.79 -10.88
N THR A 2 -3.07 -16.25 -10.45
CA THR A 2 -4.39 -15.68 -10.85
C THR A 2 -4.86 -14.66 -9.80
N PRO A 3 -5.60 -13.60 -10.18
CA PRO A 3 -6.01 -12.56 -9.25
C PRO A 3 -7.07 -13.06 -8.25
N SER A 4 -7.12 -12.47 -7.04
CA SER A 4 -8.04 -12.88 -5.97
C SER A 4 -9.52 -12.91 -6.39
N SER A 5 -9.94 -12.04 -7.31
CA SER A 5 -11.30 -12.00 -7.85
C SER A 5 -11.72 -13.30 -8.53
N TRP A 6 -10.78 -14.08 -9.07
CA TRP A 6 -11.07 -15.37 -9.69
C TRP A 6 -11.35 -16.49 -8.68
N HIS A 7 -11.13 -16.22 -7.40
CA HIS A 7 -11.35 -17.15 -6.29
C HIS A 7 -12.59 -16.77 -5.46
N GLY A 8 -13.49 -15.96 -6.01
CA GLY A 8 -14.72 -15.53 -5.34
C GLY A 8 -14.55 -14.42 -4.30
N VAL A 9 -13.36 -13.83 -4.19
CA VAL A 9 -13.12 -12.68 -3.32
C VAL A 9 -13.80 -11.45 -3.90
N THR A 10 -14.70 -10.83 -3.13
CA THR A 10 -15.44 -9.62 -3.51
C THR A 10 -14.95 -8.36 -2.79
N SER A 11 -14.23 -8.53 -1.68
CA SER A 11 -13.75 -7.45 -0.83
C SER A 11 -12.38 -7.80 -0.26
N VAL A 12 -11.50 -6.81 -0.15
CA VAL A 12 -10.17 -6.96 0.47
C VAL A 12 -9.98 -5.94 1.59
N VAL A 13 -9.34 -6.38 2.67
CA VAL A 13 -8.93 -5.52 3.78
C VAL A 13 -7.41 -5.37 3.70
N MET A 14 -6.93 -4.15 3.45
CA MET A 14 -5.51 -3.82 3.27
C MET A 14 -4.89 -3.22 4.54
N GLY A 15 -3.57 -3.27 4.66
CA GLY A 15 -2.83 -2.71 5.82
C GLY A 15 -2.68 -3.66 7.00
N ASN A 16 -2.68 -4.98 6.75
CA ASN A 16 -2.51 -6.00 7.80
C ASN A 16 -1.07 -6.02 8.36
N CYS A 17 -0.89 -6.70 9.49
CA CYS A 17 0.42 -6.90 10.14
C CYS A 17 1.17 -5.61 10.52
N GLY A 18 0.48 -4.45 10.50
CA GLY A 18 1.10 -3.14 10.67
C GLY A 18 1.94 -2.69 9.47
N VAL A 19 1.88 -3.41 8.35
CA VAL A 19 2.67 -3.19 7.14
C VAL A 19 1.82 -2.45 6.11
N GLY A 20 2.43 -1.47 5.44
CA GLY A 20 1.79 -0.72 4.36
C GLY A 20 2.68 0.39 3.83
N ILE A 21 2.17 1.11 2.84
CA ILE A 21 2.93 2.10 2.06
C ILE A 21 2.44 3.55 2.28
N ALA A 22 1.45 3.73 3.15
CA ALA A 22 0.82 5.03 3.41
C ALA A 22 0.49 5.20 4.89
N PRO A 23 0.63 6.41 5.46
CA PRO A 23 1.15 7.64 4.83
C PRO A 23 2.67 7.55 4.55
N CYS A 24 3.20 8.37 3.65
CA CYS A 24 4.61 8.33 3.28
C CYS A 24 5.09 9.66 2.67
N ARG A 25 6.06 10.32 3.32
CA ARG A 25 6.73 11.51 2.78
C ARG A 25 7.69 11.15 1.66
N PRO A 26 7.99 12.05 0.71
CA PRO A 26 8.94 11.80 -0.38
C PRO A 26 10.28 11.22 0.07
N GLU A 27 10.84 11.72 1.17
CA GLU A 27 12.11 11.28 1.75
C GLU A 27 12.07 9.85 2.32
N SER A 28 10.88 9.34 2.67
CA SER A 28 10.70 8.01 3.27
C SER A 28 10.28 6.94 2.25
N ARG A 29 10.12 7.29 0.97
CA ARG A 29 9.63 6.37 -0.08
C ARG A 29 10.54 5.17 -0.28
N GLU A 30 11.85 5.39 -0.28
CA GLU A 30 12.83 4.31 -0.48
C GLU A 30 12.76 3.29 0.66
N ILE A 31 12.78 3.75 1.91
CA ILE A 31 12.72 2.84 3.06
C ILE A 31 11.37 2.11 3.13
N ALA A 32 10.26 2.79 2.80
CA ALA A 32 8.94 2.18 2.77
C ALA A 32 8.82 1.08 1.69
N MET A 33 9.44 1.26 0.52
CA MET A 33 9.54 0.20 -0.49
C MET A 33 10.43 -0.96 0.00
N ARG A 34 11.59 -0.67 0.61
CA ARG A 34 12.47 -1.71 1.17
C ARG A 34 11.80 -2.51 2.29
N ASP A 35 10.91 -1.91 3.07
CA ASP A 35 10.11 -2.63 4.07
C ASP A 35 9.20 -3.68 3.40
N LEU A 36 8.54 -3.33 2.29
CA LEU A 36 7.74 -4.29 1.51
C LEU A 36 8.59 -5.38 0.83
N VAL A 37 9.81 -5.06 0.40
CA VAL A 37 10.77 -6.06 -0.09
C VAL A 37 11.09 -7.07 1.01
N ASN A 38 11.35 -6.60 2.23
CA ASN A 38 11.76 -7.45 3.34
C ASN A 38 10.60 -8.27 3.92
N VAL A 39 9.40 -7.69 4.03
CA VAL A 39 8.27 -8.32 4.72
C VAL A 39 7.37 -9.10 3.77
N GLU A 40 7.08 -8.55 2.59
CA GLU A 40 6.14 -9.14 1.62
C GLU A 40 6.86 -9.82 0.44
N ALA A 41 8.20 -9.84 0.46
CA ALA A 41 9.05 -10.41 -0.59
C ALA A 41 8.77 -9.85 -2.00
N ILE A 42 8.26 -8.62 -2.09
CA ILE A 42 7.96 -7.96 -3.37
C ILE A 42 9.27 -7.40 -3.95
N PRO A 43 9.66 -7.73 -5.20
CA PRO A 43 10.88 -7.19 -5.78
C PRO A 43 10.89 -5.65 -5.84
N TYR A 44 12.02 -5.03 -5.48
CA TYR A 44 12.14 -3.56 -5.42
C TYR A 44 11.77 -2.88 -6.75
N GLY A 45 12.28 -3.39 -7.89
CA GLY A 45 11.98 -2.80 -9.20
C GLY A 45 10.49 -2.82 -9.56
N VAL A 46 9.73 -3.81 -9.07
CA VAL A 46 8.27 -3.86 -9.26
C VAL A 46 7.57 -2.79 -8.43
N LEU A 47 8.07 -2.51 -7.23
CA LEU A 47 7.55 -1.44 -6.38
C LEU A 47 7.88 -0.06 -6.96
N GLU A 48 9.11 0.13 -7.43
CA GLU A 48 9.58 1.38 -8.04
C GLU A 48 8.78 1.73 -9.30
N GLU A 49 8.45 0.75 -10.14
CA GLU A 49 7.63 0.95 -11.33
C GLU A 49 6.12 1.06 -11.00
N GLY A 50 5.65 0.30 -10.01
CA GLY A 50 4.21 0.15 -9.73
C GLY A 50 3.60 1.18 -8.78
N ILE A 51 4.40 1.82 -7.93
CA ILE A 51 3.90 2.80 -6.96
C ILE A 51 3.96 4.20 -7.57
N THR A 52 2.79 4.83 -7.70
CA THR A 52 2.63 6.14 -8.34
C THR A 52 2.84 7.32 -7.40
N TRP A 53 2.78 7.09 -6.08
CA TRP A 53 2.96 8.12 -5.05
C TRP A 53 2.03 9.34 -5.19
N ASP A 54 0.80 9.11 -5.66
CA ASP A 54 -0.26 10.13 -5.76
C ASP A 54 -0.80 10.60 -4.39
N TRP A 55 -0.08 10.29 -3.32
CA TRP A 55 -0.43 10.56 -1.92
C TRP A 55 0.82 10.85 -1.09
N GLU A 56 0.63 11.64 -0.04
CA GLU A 56 1.56 11.72 1.09
C GLU A 56 0.85 11.30 2.39
N THR A 57 -0.42 11.67 2.54
CA THR A 57 -1.25 11.38 3.71
C THR A 57 -2.10 10.11 3.55
N PHE A 58 -2.60 9.58 4.66
CA PHE A 58 -3.45 8.38 4.63
C PHE A 58 -4.81 8.60 3.93
N PRO A 59 -5.51 9.74 4.11
CA PRO A 59 -6.73 10.03 3.34
C PRO A 59 -6.48 10.14 1.83
N GLU A 60 -5.38 10.77 1.41
CA GLU A 60 -4.99 10.87 0.00
C GLU A 60 -4.75 9.48 -0.61
N TYR A 61 -4.13 8.56 0.14
CA TYR A 61 -3.93 7.18 -0.30
C TYR A 61 -5.26 6.45 -0.54
N ILE A 62 -6.24 6.63 0.36
CA ILE A 62 -7.58 6.04 0.19
C ILE A 62 -8.26 6.62 -1.06
N GLU A 63 -8.16 7.94 -1.28
CA GLU A 63 -8.66 8.57 -2.50
C GLU A 63 -7.95 8.06 -3.76
N ALA A 64 -6.62 7.94 -3.74
CA ALA A 64 -5.84 7.44 -4.86
C ALA A 64 -6.23 6.00 -5.21
N ALA A 65 -6.41 5.14 -4.19
CA ALA A 65 -6.90 3.79 -4.38
C ALA A 65 -8.33 3.75 -4.97
N ALA A 66 -9.23 4.63 -4.51
CA ALA A 66 -10.59 4.74 -5.06
C ALA A 66 -10.59 5.22 -6.52
N LYS A 67 -9.72 6.18 -6.88
CA LYS A 67 -9.57 6.72 -8.24
C LYS A 67 -9.13 5.66 -9.26
N ARG A 68 -8.49 4.58 -8.82
CA ARG A 68 -8.14 3.43 -9.68
C ARG A 68 -9.35 2.57 -10.09
N ALA A 69 -10.55 2.86 -9.57
CA ALA A 69 -11.80 2.15 -9.87
C ALA A 69 -11.67 0.62 -9.75
N PRO A 70 -11.25 0.10 -8.58
CA PRO A 70 -11.04 -1.33 -8.37
C PRO A 70 -12.36 -2.10 -8.54
N THR A 71 -12.29 -3.30 -9.12
CA THR A 71 -13.45 -4.19 -9.24
C THR A 71 -13.86 -4.84 -7.92
N LEU A 72 -13.01 -4.78 -6.90
CA LEU A 72 -13.23 -5.30 -5.56
C LEU A 72 -13.51 -4.16 -4.59
N ASN A 73 -14.31 -4.41 -3.55
CA ASN A 73 -14.45 -3.45 -2.46
C ASN A 73 -13.12 -3.38 -1.68
N LEU A 74 -12.72 -2.17 -1.30
CA LEU A 74 -11.51 -1.93 -0.52
C LEU A 74 -11.87 -1.44 0.88
N ALA A 75 -11.28 -2.05 1.90
CA ALA A 75 -11.25 -1.56 3.26
C ALA A 75 -9.79 -1.40 3.72
N PHE A 76 -9.53 -0.45 4.62
CA PHE A 76 -8.18 -0.05 4.99
C PHE A 76 -8.01 -0.05 6.50
N LEU A 77 -6.96 -0.71 6.97
CA LEU A 77 -6.39 -0.52 8.30
C LEU A 77 -5.31 0.55 8.22
N ALA A 78 -5.15 1.35 9.28
CA ALA A 78 -4.03 2.26 9.45
C ALA A 78 -2.80 1.46 9.95
N PRO A 79 -1.81 1.15 9.09
CA PRO A 79 -0.73 0.24 9.46
C PRO A 79 0.35 0.98 10.28
N LEU A 80 0.85 0.37 11.34
CA LEU A 80 1.79 1.04 12.26
C LEU A 80 3.09 1.53 11.57
N THR A 81 3.72 0.72 10.72
CA THR A 81 5.03 1.02 10.11
C THR A 81 5.07 2.33 9.30
N PRO A 82 4.17 2.58 8.34
CA PRO A 82 4.19 3.84 7.60
C PRO A 82 3.86 5.05 8.48
N PHE A 83 2.94 4.92 9.45
CA PHE A 83 2.69 6.00 10.41
C PHE A 83 3.92 6.29 11.28
N ARG A 84 4.65 5.25 11.68
CA ARG A 84 5.90 5.37 12.44
C ARG A 84 6.96 6.17 11.67
N HIS A 85 7.17 5.87 10.38
CA HIS A 85 8.08 6.61 9.50
C HIS A 85 7.61 8.03 9.15
N TYR A 86 6.32 8.32 9.32
CA TYR A 86 5.74 9.62 8.98
C TYR A 86 5.87 10.66 10.10
N VAL A 87 5.93 10.19 11.35
CA VAL A 87 5.96 11.04 12.55
C VAL A 87 7.32 11.10 13.24
N MET A 88 8.21 10.13 13.00
CA MET A 88 9.59 10.10 13.52
C MET A 88 10.58 10.24 12.38
#